data_AF-A0A9E4BK71-F1
#
_entry.id   AF-A0A9E4BK71-F1
#
_cell.length_a   1.000
_cell.length_b   1.000
_cell.length_c   1.000
_cell.angle_alpha   90.00
_cell.angle_beta   90.00
_cell.angle_gamma   90.00
#
_symmetry.space_group_name_H-M   'P 1'
#
loop_
_entity.id
_entity.type
_entity.pdbx_description
1 polymer ?
#
loop_
_entity_poly.entity_id
_entity_poly.type
_entity_poly.pdbx_seq_one_letter_code
_entity_poly.pdbx_strand_id
1 'polypeptide(L)'
;HAIYFNAWEDDFCDDPLIAIIGQLSEFLEQKERLKEYAPKIKKALKPLLSRTFQSVTKKFTGVDLSALQEQFVDNALEEYSLQRSNKVRLKAQLEAMSTMVVEETELPLVFVIDELDRCRPTFSIELLERVKHIFDVPGMVFVFGVNRDELCSSIKSIYGEIDADVYLRRFFDLEFLLPEASSENFCRHLIERY
;
A
#
# COMPACT_ATOMS: atom_id res chain seq x y z
N HIS A 1 1.67 13.75 -12.65
CA HIS A 1 0.27 13.45 -12.21
C HIS A 1 0.27 13.17 -10.70
N ALA A 2 -0.82 13.42 -9.97
CA ALA A 2 -0.90 13.18 -8.52
C ALA A 2 -2.18 12.47 -8.11
N ILE A 3 -2.06 11.57 -7.13
CA ILE A 3 -3.15 10.83 -6.50
C ILE A 3 -3.12 11.16 -5.01
N TYR A 4 -4.24 11.65 -4.49
CA TYR A 4 -4.42 11.90 -3.06
C TYR A 4 -5.13 10.70 -2.44
N PHE A 5 -4.62 10.24 -1.30
CA PHE A 5 -5.14 9.11 -0.54
C PHE A 5 -5.15 9.50 0.94
N ASN A 6 -6.36 9.66 1.51
CA ASN A 6 -6.50 9.83 2.96
C ASN A 6 -6.50 8.44 3.59
N ALA A 7 -5.41 8.07 4.27
CA ALA A 7 -5.26 6.75 4.84
C ALA A 7 -6.26 6.49 5.97
N TRP A 8 -6.69 7.52 6.69
CA TRP A 8 -7.63 7.40 7.81
C TRP A 8 -9.06 7.15 7.33
N GLU A 9 -9.50 7.82 6.25
CA GLU A 9 -10.82 7.60 5.65
C GLU A 9 -10.98 6.17 5.12
N ASP A 10 -9.89 5.55 4.64
CA ASP A 10 -9.87 4.20 4.09
C ASP A 10 -9.40 3.12 5.07
N ASP A 11 -9.19 3.47 6.35
CA ASP A 11 -8.63 2.54 7.35
C ASP A 11 -9.59 1.41 7.76
N PHE A 12 -10.86 1.47 7.31
CA PHE A 12 -11.84 0.40 7.42
C PHE A 12 -11.53 -0.78 6.49
N CYS A 13 -10.67 -0.60 5.49
CA CYS A 13 -10.27 -1.65 4.56
C CYS A 13 -9.33 -2.65 5.26
N ASP A 14 -9.63 -3.95 5.16
CA ASP A 14 -8.83 -5.00 5.81
C ASP A 14 -7.43 -5.16 5.20
N ASP A 15 -7.26 -4.91 3.89
CA ASP A 15 -5.94 -4.94 3.24
C ASP A 15 -5.65 -3.56 2.62
N PRO A 16 -4.67 -2.80 3.15
CA PRO A 16 -4.34 -1.46 2.65
C PRO A 16 -3.95 -1.42 1.16
N LEU A 17 -3.50 -2.56 0.60
CA LEU A 17 -3.23 -2.68 -0.83
C LEU A 17 -4.49 -2.50 -1.69
N ILE A 18 -5.65 -2.95 -1.19
CA ILE A 18 -6.94 -2.75 -1.87
C ILE A 18 -7.26 -1.26 -1.92
N ALA A 19 -7.12 -0.56 -0.79
CA ALA A 19 -7.40 0.87 -0.69
C ALA A 19 -6.53 1.67 -1.69
N ILE A 20 -5.20 1.46 -1.68
CA ILE A 20 -4.29 2.14 -2.61
C ILE A 20 -4.61 1.79 -4.07
N ILE A 21 -4.86 0.52 -4.39
CA ILE A 21 -5.16 0.11 -5.78
C ILE A 21 -6.55 0.58 -6.22
N GLY A 22 -7.51 0.70 -5.30
CA GLY A 22 -8.80 1.33 -5.55
C GLY A 22 -8.60 2.76 -6.03
N GLN A 23 -7.88 3.56 -5.23
CA GLN A 23 -7.58 4.95 -5.56
C GLN A 23 -6.77 5.10 -6.87
N LEU A 24 -5.79 4.22 -7.08
CA LEU A 24 -5.06 4.15 -8.34
C LEU A 24 -5.98 3.83 -9.52
N SER A 25 -6.88 2.87 -9.37
CA SER A 25 -7.77 2.44 -10.43
C SER A 25 -8.74 3.55 -10.84
N GLU A 26 -9.29 4.29 -9.87
CA GLU A 26 -10.16 5.43 -10.16
C GLU A 26 -9.41 6.52 -10.93
N PHE A 27 -8.18 6.84 -10.51
CA PHE A 27 -7.32 7.76 -11.23
C PHE A 27 -7.05 7.31 -12.68
N LEU A 28 -6.74 6.02 -12.88
CA LEU A 28 -6.46 5.46 -14.21
C LEU A 28 -7.72 5.48 -15.11
N GLU A 29 -8.89 5.22 -14.56
CA GLU A 29 -10.15 5.19 -15.31
C GLU A 29 -10.56 6.57 -15.84
N GLN A 30 -10.12 7.65 -15.19
CA GLN A 30 -10.32 9.03 -15.62
C GLN A 30 -9.35 9.48 -16.74
N LYS A 31 -8.32 8.68 -17.05
CA LYS A 31 -7.26 9.02 -18.01
C LYS A 31 -7.31 8.10 -19.22
N GLU A 32 -7.77 8.59 -20.37
CA GLU A 32 -7.97 7.77 -21.59
C GLU A 32 -6.76 6.91 -21.95
N ARG A 33 -5.55 7.48 -21.90
CA ARG A 33 -4.29 6.78 -22.24
C ARG A 33 -3.87 5.72 -21.23
N LEU A 34 -4.36 5.79 -19.99
CA LEU A 34 -3.95 4.91 -18.88
C LEU A 34 -5.05 3.93 -18.47
N LYS A 35 -6.27 4.13 -18.96
CA LYS A 35 -7.47 3.35 -18.63
C LYS A 35 -7.30 1.85 -18.84
N GLU A 36 -6.47 1.43 -19.81
CA GLU A 36 -6.22 0.01 -20.06
C GLU A 36 -5.44 -0.69 -18.94
N TYR A 37 -4.74 0.05 -18.08
CA TYR A 37 -3.97 -0.51 -16.97
C TYR A 37 -4.83 -0.84 -15.75
N ALA A 38 -5.95 -0.12 -15.53
CA ALA A 38 -6.87 -0.38 -14.43
C ALA A 38 -7.34 -1.87 -14.37
N PRO A 39 -7.89 -2.46 -15.45
CA PRO A 39 -8.28 -3.87 -15.42
C PRO A 39 -7.09 -4.84 -15.31
N LYS A 40 -5.92 -4.49 -15.85
CA LYS A 40 -4.70 -5.33 -15.75
C LYS A 40 -4.19 -5.40 -14.31
N ILE A 41 -4.15 -4.25 -13.62
CA ILE A 41 -3.78 -4.14 -12.21
C ILE A 41 -4.79 -4.87 -11.33
N LYS A 42 -6.11 -4.62 -11.50
CA LYS A 42 -7.17 -5.34 -10.77
C LYS A 42 -7.06 -6.86 -10.94
N LYS A 43 -6.77 -7.34 -12.16
CA LYS A 43 -6.58 -8.77 -12.45
C LYS A 43 -5.32 -9.35 -11.78
N ALA A 44 -4.24 -8.59 -11.70
CA ALA A 44 -3.00 -9.01 -11.03
C ALA A 44 -3.12 -8.97 -9.50
N LEU A 45 -3.95 -8.07 -8.96
CA LEU A 45 -4.23 -7.95 -7.52
C LEU A 45 -5.13 -9.08 -7.01
N LYS A 46 -6.16 -9.48 -7.77
CA LYS A 46 -7.18 -10.45 -7.31
C LYS A 46 -6.61 -11.72 -6.65
N PRO A 47 -5.56 -12.38 -7.18
CA PRO A 47 -4.98 -13.58 -6.56
C PRO A 47 -4.08 -13.30 -5.35
N LEU A 48 -3.71 -12.03 -5.10
CA LEU A 48 -2.94 -11.64 -3.91
C LEU A 48 -3.86 -11.40 -2.70
N LEU A 49 -5.13 -11.05 -2.96
CA LEU A 49 -6.14 -10.83 -1.93
C LEU A 49 -6.78 -12.13 -1.43
N SER A 50 -6.59 -13.25 -2.14
CA SER A 50 -7.05 -14.55 -1.70
C SER A 50 -6.15 -15.09 -0.59
N ARG A 51 -6.17 -14.45 0.57
CA ARG A 51 -6.03 -15.19 1.82
C ARG A 51 -7.34 -15.98 1.98
N THR A 52 -7.24 -17.31 2.04
CA THR A 52 -8.31 -18.27 2.36
C THR A 52 -9.47 -18.44 1.36
N PHE A 53 -9.23 -19.04 0.19
CA PHE A 53 -10.33 -19.70 -0.53
C PHE A 53 -9.91 -21.13 -0.98
N GLN A 54 -10.30 -22.10 -0.14
CA GLN A 54 -10.72 -23.46 -0.52
C GLN A 54 -9.72 -24.63 -0.66
N SER A 55 -8.54 -24.62 -0.03
CA SER A 55 -7.73 -25.87 0.03
C SER A 55 -8.02 -26.77 1.25
N VAL A 56 -8.86 -26.33 2.21
CA VAL A 56 -9.27 -27.17 3.37
C VAL A 56 -10.76 -27.57 3.33
N THR A 57 -11.54 -27.08 2.38
CA THR A 57 -12.96 -27.47 2.23
C THR A 57 -13.18 -28.40 1.04
N LYS A 58 -12.69 -29.65 1.15
CA LYS A 58 -13.37 -30.86 0.68
C LYS A 58 -12.56 -32.12 1.04
N LYS A 59 -13.22 -33.02 1.78
CA LYS A 59 -12.86 -34.42 2.10
C LYS A 59 -12.11 -34.68 3.42
N PHE A 60 -12.77 -34.40 4.54
CA PHE A 60 -12.64 -35.28 5.71
C PHE A 60 -13.47 -36.54 5.48
N THR A 61 -12.99 -37.42 4.61
CA THR A 61 -13.53 -38.78 4.42
C THR A 61 -12.37 -39.77 4.55
N GLY A 62 -11.96 -40.06 5.79
CA GLY A 62 -11.15 -41.24 6.12
C GLY A 62 -9.83 -41.41 5.35
N VAL A 63 -9.10 -40.32 5.04
CA VAL A 63 -7.81 -40.39 4.35
C VAL A 63 -6.67 -40.38 5.36
N ASP A 64 -5.64 -41.16 5.04
CA ASP A 64 -4.38 -41.32 5.77
C ASP A 64 -3.72 -39.96 6.09
N LEU A 65 -3.32 -39.77 7.35
CA LEU A 65 -2.77 -38.50 7.87
C LEU A 65 -1.45 -38.10 7.17
N SER A 66 -0.70 -39.08 6.67
CA SER A 66 0.56 -38.88 5.94
C SER A 66 0.34 -38.33 4.52
N ALA A 67 -0.62 -38.88 3.77
CA ALA A 67 -0.97 -38.41 2.43
C ALA A 67 -1.61 -37.00 2.46
N LEU A 68 -2.32 -36.66 3.53
CA LEU A 68 -2.85 -35.31 3.76
C LEU A 68 -1.73 -34.29 4.04
N GLN A 69 -0.63 -34.68 4.68
CA GLN A 69 0.50 -33.79 4.93
C GLN A 69 1.27 -33.46 3.64
N GLU A 70 1.57 -34.45 2.79
CA GLU A 70 2.26 -34.21 1.51
C GLU A 70 1.43 -33.32 0.58
N GLN A 71 0.13 -33.62 0.41
CA GLN A 71 -0.77 -32.79 -0.38
C GLN A 71 -0.92 -31.37 0.20
N PHE A 72 -0.91 -31.22 1.52
CA PHE A 72 -0.95 -29.91 2.14
C PHE A 72 0.32 -29.09 1.85
N VAL A 73 1.49 -29.72 1.91
CA VAL A 73 2.78 -29.07 1.58
C VAL A 73 2.82 -28.68 0.11
N ASP A 74 2.45 -29.57 -0.81
CA ASP A 74 2.45 -29.28 -2.25
C ASP A 74 1.48 -28.14 -2.59
N ASN A 75 0.26 -28.17 -2.04
CA ASN A 75 -0.73 -27.09 -2.23
C ASN A 75 -0.22 -25.75 -1.67
N ALA A 76 0.41 -25.76 -0.49
CA ALA A 76 0.99 -24.54 0.10
C ALA A 76 2.15 -23.99 -0.74
N LEU A 77 2.99 -24.86 -1.31
CA LEU A 77 4.08 -24.48 -2.21
C LEU A 77 3.54 -23.90 -3.52
N GLU A 78 2.53 -24.54 -4.11
CA GLU A 78 1.86 -24.02 -5.31
C GLU A 78 1.23 -22.66 -5.04
N GLU A 79 0.50 -22.48 -3.94
CA GLU A 79 -0.11 -21.21 -3.55
C GLU A 79 0.94 -20.12 -3.32
N TYR A 80 2.04 -20.43 -2.63
CA TYR A 80 3.15 -19.49 -2.46
C TYR A 80 3.77 -19.09 -3.79
N SER A 81 4.00 -20.05 -4.70
CA SER A 81 4.57 -19.77 -6.03
C SER A 81 3.63 -18.90 -6.86
N LEU A 82 2.31 -19.12 -6.74
CA LEU A 82 1.28 -18.33 -7.39
C LEU A 82 1.24 -16.90 -6.83
N GLN A 83 1.28 -16.72 -5.52
CA GLN A 83 1.34 -15.39 -4.91
C GLN A 83 2.61 -14.64 -5.36
N ARG A 84 3.76 -15.32 -5.37
CA ARG A 84 5.03 -14.72 -5.82
C ARG A 84 4.96 -14.27 -7.28
N SER A 85 4.44 -15.11 -8.18
CA SER A 85 4.29 -14.77 -9.59
C SER A 85 3.30 -13.62 -9.83
N ASN A 86 2.19 -13.57 -9.08
CA ASN A 86 1.23 -12.47 -9.18
C ASN A 86 1.79 -11.15 -8.65
N LYS A 87 2.60 -11.18 -7.59
CA LYS A 87 3.33 -10.00 -7.11
C LYS A 87 4.25 -9.43 -8.20
N VAL A 88 5.02 -10.29 -8.88
CA VAL A 88 5.88 -9.88 -10.01
C VAL A 88 5.04 -9.29 -11.14
N ARG A 89 3.92 -9.93 -11.49
CA ARG A 89 3.00 -9.44 -12.51
C ARG A 89 2.42 -8.07 -12.16
N LEU A 90 2.00 -7.87 -10.92
CA LEU A 90 1.48 -6.59 -10.45
C LEU A 90 2.55 -5.49 -10.58
N LYS A 91 3.77 -5.74 -10.09
CA LYS A 91 4.89 -4.81 -10.26
C LYS A 91 5.14 -4.45 -11.72
N ALA A 92 5.17 -5.44 -12.62
CA ALA A 92 5.36 -5.18 -14.05
C ALA A 92 4.24 -4.31 -14.67
N GLN A 93 2.99 -4.46 -14.21
CA GLN A 93 1.90 -3.59 -14.67
C GLN A 93 2.03 -2.17 -14.12
N LEU A 94 2.45 -2.02 -12.86
CA LEU A 94 2.73 -0.71 -12.27
C LEU A 94 3.88 -0.01 -12.99
N GLU A 95 4.95 -0.74 -13.31
CA GLU A 95 6.13 -0.21 -14.02
C GLU A 95 5.77 0.26 -15.42
N ALA A 96 5.07 -0.56 -16.19
CA ALA A 96 4.60 -0.18 -17.53
C ALA A 96 3.68 1.07 -17.48
N MET A 97 2.77 1.12 -16.51
CA MET A 97 1.88 2.26 -16.30
C MET A 97 2.66 3.53 -15.90
N SER A 98 3.60 3.43 -14.96
CA SER A 98 4.41 4.56 -14.51
C SER A 98 5.33 5.10 -15.61
N THR A 99 5.88 4.23 -16.46
CA THR A 99 6.66 4.62 -17.64
C THR A 99 5.82 5.47 -18.58
N MET A 100 4.59 5.04 -18.89
CA MET A 100 3.66 5.83 -19.70
C MET A 100 3.32 7.19 -19.08
N VAL A 101 3.16 7.26 -17.75
CA VAL A 101 2.93 8.54 -17.05
C VAL A 101 4.13 9.48 -17.18
N VAL A 102 5.34 8.95 -17.03
CA VAL A 102 6.58 9.73 -17.15
C VAL A 102 6.78 10.20 -18.59
N GLU A 103 6.55 9.35 -19.59
CA GLU A 103 6.62 9.74 -21.01
C GLU A 103 5.62 10.83 -21.38
N GLU A 104 4.44 10.83 -20.74
CA GLU A 104 3.41 11.84 -20.99
C GLU A 104 3.66 13.16 -20.26
N THR A 105 4.18 13.12 -19.04
CA THR A 105 4.21 14.30 -18.14
C THR A 105 5.61 14.78 -17.79
N GLU A 106 6.65 14.06 -18.21
CA GLU A 106 8.06 14.24 -17.81
C GLU A 106 8.29 14.17 -16.30
N LEU A 107 7.28 13.73 -15.54
CA LEU A 107 7.25 13.71 -14.09
C LEU A 107 6.74 12.35 -13.59
N PRO A 108 7.17 11.91 -12.39
CA PRO A 108 6.67 10.67 -11.82
C PRO A 108 5.18 10.77 -11.45
N LEU A 109 4.54 9.61 -11.27
CA LEU A 109 3.24 9.51 -10.62
C LEU A 109 3.45 9.68 -9.11
N VAL A 110 2.86 10.74 -8.54
CA VAL A 110 2.98 11.03 -7.11
C VAL A 110 1.74 10.53 -6.37
N PHE A 111 1.95 9.70 -5.35
CA PHE A 111 0.95 9.37 -4.34
C PHE A 111 1.19 10.25 -3.10
N VAL A 112 0.19 11.02 -2.73
CA VAL A 112 0.16 11.77 -1.48
C VAL A 112 -0.71 11.00 -0.50
N ILE A 113 -0.09 10.44 0.53
CA ILE A 113 -0.73 9.67 1.60
C ILE A 113 -0.82 10.58 2.82
N ASP A 114 -2.04 10.88 3.25
CA ASP A 114 -2.30 11.77 4.39
C ASP A 114 -2.93 11.01 5.56
N GLU A 115 -2.81 11.58 6.76
CA GLU A 115 -3.42 11.12 8.01
C GLU A 115 -3.08 9.68 8.44
N LEU A 116 -1.95 9.13 7.98
CA LEU A 116 -1.53 7.76 8.31
C LEU A 116 -1.31 7.51 9.80
N ASP A 117 -0.90 8.54 10.55
CA ASP A 117 -0.71 8.47 12.00
C ASP A 117 -2.03 8.34 12.78
N ARG A 118 -3.19 8.59 12.16
CA ARG A 118 -4.52 8.45 12.77
C ARG A 118 -5.17 7.08 12.54
N CYS A 119 -4.67 6.31 11.59
CA CYS A 119 -5.23 4.98 11.32
C CYS A 119 -5.01 4.03 12.50
N ARG A 120 -5.79 2.95 12.54
CA ARG A 120 -5.51 1.81 13.42
C ARG A 120 -4.04 1.37 13.28
N PRO A 121 -3.30 1.10 14.37
CA PRO A 121 -1.88 0.78 14.31
C PRO A 121 -1.53 -0.32 13.30
N THR A 122 -2.36 -1.37 13.20
CA THR A 122 -2.11 -2.50 12.29
C THR A 122 -2.20 -2.06 10.84
N PHE A 123 -3.18 -1.21 10.53
CA PHE A 123 -3.37 -0.67 9.19
C PHE A 123 -2.19 0.21 8.79
N SER A 124 -1.72 1.12 9.66
CA SER A 124 -0.59 2.02 9.34
C SER A 124 0.69 1.25 8.99
N ILE A 125 1.00 0.21 9.77
CA ILE A 125 2.20 -0.61 9.55
C ILE A 125 2.06 -1.44 8.27
N GLU A 126 0.91 -2.07 8.06
CA GLU A 126 0.66 -2.83 6.84
C GLU A 126 0.73 -1.93 5.59
N LEU A 127 0.17 -0.72 5.64
CA LEU A 127 0.24 0.23 4.53
C LEU A 127 1.70 0.57 4.17
N LEU A 128 2.54 0.88 5.17
CA LEU A 128 3.97 1.14 4.97
C LEU A 128 4.68 -0.05 4.32
N GLU A 129 4.40 -1.27 4.79
CA GLU A 129 4.96 -2.49 4.21
C GLU A 129 4.49 -2.73 2.77
N ARG A 130 3.20 -2.51 2.47
CA ARG A 130 2.67 -2.67 1.12
C ARG A 130 3.29 -1.67 0.16
N VAL A 131 3.41 -0.40 0.55
CA VAL A 131 4.08 0.64 -0.25
C VAL A 131 5.52 0.23 -0.54
N LYS A 132 6.32 -0.11 0.49
CA LYS A 132 7.73 -0.45 0.30
C LYS A 132 7.94 -1.70 -0.55
N HIS A 133 7.09 -2.72 -0.41
CA HIS A 133 7.33 -4.01 -1.08
C HIS A 133 6.68 -4.15 -2.46
N ILE A 134 5.63 -3.40 -2.76
CA ILE A 134 4.87 -3.54 -4.00
C ILE A 134 5.06 -2.34 -4.91
N PHE A 135 5.14 -1.13 -4.35
CA PHE A 135 5.19 0.10 -5.12
C PHE A 135 6.59 0.70 -5.24
N ASP A 136 7.61 -0.01 -4.78
CA ASP A 136 9.01 0.22 -5.16
C ASP A 136 9.18 -0.11 -6.65
N VAL A 137 8.85 0.88 -7.48
CA VAL A 137 8.75 0.88 -8.94
C VAL A 137 9.25 2.25 -9.45
N PRO A 138 10.18 2.29 -10.42
CA PRO A 138 10.66 3.54 -11.01
C PRO A 138 9.51 4.38 -11.59
N GLY A 139 9.57 5.71 -11.47
CA GLY A 139 8.51 6.59 -11.98
C GLY A 139 7.29 6.72 -11.07
N MET A 140 7.32 6.12 -9.87
CA MET A 140 6.35 6.33 -8.80
C MET A 140 7.02 6.95 -7.57
N VAL A 141 6.37 7.93 -6.94
CA VAL A 141 6.85 8.59 -5.73
C VAL A 141 5.73 8.61 -4.70
N PHE A 142 6.05 8.27 -3.46
CA PHE A 142 5.12 8.31 -2.33
C PHE A 142 5.54 9.41 -1.36
N VAL A 143 4.62 10.30 -1.04
CA VAL A 143 4.79 11.40 -0.09
C VAL A 143 3.83 11.16 1.06
N PHE A 144 4.35 11.04 2.27
CA PHE A 144 3.56 10.81 3.47
C PHE A 144 3.46 12.09 4.28
N GLY A 145 2.25 12.59 4.49
CA GLY A 145 1.94 13.62 5.47
C GLY A 145 1.58 12.95 6.79
N VAL A 146 2.50 12.99 7.76
CA VAL A 146 2.31 12.29 9.05
C VAL A 146 2.82 13.11 10.22
N ASN A 147 2.18 12.94 11.38
CA ASN A 147 2.81 13.24 12.66
C ASN A 147 3.73 12.08 13.05
N ARG A 148 5.06 12.35 13.05
CA ARG A 148 6.08 11.33 13.33
C ARG A 148 5.94 10.73 14.73
N ASP A 149 5.66 11.55 15.74
CA ASP A 149 5.62 11.10 17.13
C ASP A 149 4.43 10.17 17.38
N GLU A 150 3.28 10.49 16.78
CA GLU A 150 2.07 9.66 16.82
C GLU A 150 2.29 8.35 16.04
N LEU A 151 2.89 8.41 14.85
CA LEU A 151 3.20 7.21 14.07
C LEU A 151 4.17 6.28 14.81
N CYS A 152 5.20 6.83 15.47
CA CYS A 152 6.10 6.09 16.34
C CYS A 152 5.36 5.42 17.51
N SER A 153 4.39 6.11 18.10
CA SER A 153 3.57 5.58 19.20
C SER A 153 2.69 4.43 18.74
N SER A 154 2.08 4.55 17.55
CA SER A 154 1.33 3.46 16.90
C SER A 154 2.20 2.22 16.66
N ILE A 155 3.44 2.39 16.19
CA ILE A 155 4.38 1.27 15.97
C ILE A 155 4.75 0.56 17.26
N LYS A 156 5.03 1.30 18.33
CA LYS A 156 5.32 0.73 19.67
C LYS A 156 4.14 -0.06 20.21
N SER A 157 2.91 0.32 19.90
CA SER A 157 1.72 -0.43 20.34
C SER A 157 1.65 -1.85 19.77
N ILE A 158 2.28 -2.11 18.61
CA ILE A 158 2.29 -3.42 17.95
C ILE A 158 3.51 -4.25 18.31
N TYR A 159 4.69 -3.64 18.26
CA TYR A 159 5.97 -4.36 18.43
C TYR A 159 6.53 -4.28 19.86
N GLY A 160 5.89 -3.52 20.75
CA GLY A 160 6.34 -3.30 22.13
C GLY A 160 7.49 -2.30 22.22
N GLU A 161 8.43 -2.56 23.12
CA GLU A 161 9.58 -1.68 23.39
C GLU A 161 10.68 -1.80 22.31
N ILE A 162 10.34 -1.39 21.10
CA ILE A 162 11.30 -1.24 20.00
C ILE A 162 11.70 0.23 19.80
N ASP A 163 12.84 0.41 19.13
CA ASP A 163 13.20 1.70 18.57
C ASP A 163 12.38 1.96 17.29
N ALA A 164 11.21 2.58 17.48
CA ALA A 164 10.29 2.89 16.39
C ALA A 164 10.85 3.91 15.39
N ASP A 165 11.75 4.81 15.80
CA ASP A 165 12.38 5.77 14.90
C ASP A 165 13.29 5.03 13.91
N VAL A 166 14.15 4.14 14.42
CA VAL A 166 15.01 3.28 13.59
C VAL A 166 14.18 2.35 12.70
N TYR A 167 13.04 1.87 13.19
CA TYR A 167 12.12 1.07 12.38
C TYR A 167 11.55 1.87 11.20
N LEU A 168 11.07 3.10 11.44
CA LEU A 168 10.48 3.96 10.43
C LEU A 168 11.45 4.35 9.31
N ARG A 169 12.74 4.54 9.63
CA ARG A 169 13.79 4.85 8.63
C ARG A 169 13.91 3.81 7.51
N ARG A 170 13.35 2.61 7.67
CA ARG A 170 13.32 1.57 6.62
C ARG A 170 12.33 1.87 5.50
N PHE A 171 11.34 2.71 5.77
CA PHE A 171 10.24 2.99 4.85
C PHE A 171 10.40 4.31 4.09
N PHE A 172 11.09 5.29 4.68
CA PHE A 172 11.29 6.62 4.08
C PHE A 172 12.70 6.78 3.54
N ASP A 173 12.81 7.14 2.26
CA ASP A 173 14.10 7.43 1.63
C ASP A 173 14.57 8.86 1.94
N LEU A 174 13.62 9.79 2.11
CA LEU A 174 13.86 11.19 2.47
C LEU A 174 12.80 11.65 3.49
N GLU A 175 13.23 12.45 4.46
CA GLU A 175 12.36 13.05 5.46
C GLU A 175 12.50 14.57 5.45
N PHE A 176 11.37 15.26 5.50
CA PHE A 176 11.31 16.72 5.54
C PHE A 176 10.48 17.16 6.76
N LEU A 177 11.00 18.14 7.49
CA LEU A 177 10.23 18.82 8.53
C LEU A 177 9.63 20.08 7.93
N LEU A 178 8.32 20.25 8.10
CA LEU A 178 7.68 21.50 7.75
C LEU A 178 8.18 22.60 8.69
N PRO A 179 8.53 23.79 8.16
CA PRO A 179 8.98 24.89 9.00
C PRO A 179 7.84 25.34 9.91
N GLU A 180 8.18 25.80 11.12
CA GLU A 180 7.20 26.42 11.99
C GLU A 180 6.56 27.64 11.30
N ALA A 181 5.23 27.67 11.29
CA ALA A 181 4.50 28.80 10.74
C ALA A 181 4.74 30.02 11.63
N SER A 182 5.14 31.15 11.05
CA SER A 182 5.23 32.40 11.80
C SER A 182 3.85 32.76 12.34
N SER A 183 3.73 33.04 13.64
CA SER A 183 2.46 33.38 14.27
C SER A 183 1.77 34.56 13.59
N GLU A 184 2.54 35.53 13.08
CA GLU A 184 2.00 36.66 12.32
C GLU A 184 1.32 36.24 11.02
N ASN A 185 1.99 35.47 10.15
CA ASN A 185 1.39 34.99 8.91
C ASN A 185 0.20 34.06 9.18
N PHE A 186 0.27 33.24 10.22
CA PHE A 186 -0.84 32.36 10.62
C PHE A 186 -2.06 33.17 11.05
N CYS A 187 -1.88 34.14 11.96
CA CYS A 187 -2.95 35.04 12.39
C CYS A 187 -3.53 35.84 11.20
N ARG A 188 -2.67 36.37 10.32
CA ARG A 188 -3.10 37.11 9.13
C ARG A 188 -3.95 36.23 8.20
N HIS A 189 -3.50 35.01 7.94
CA HIS A 189 -4.26 34.05 7.12
C HIS A 189 -5.62 33.71 7.73
N LEU A 190 -5.69 33.51 9.05
CA LEU A 190 -6.97 33.25 9.73
C LEU A 190 -7.91 34.46 9.64
N ILE A 191 -7.41 35.68 9.80
CA ILE A 191 -8.21 36.91 9.68
C ILE A 191 -8.71 37.12 8.25
N GLU A 192 -7.94 36.75 7.23
CA GLU A 192 -8.39 36.87 5.82
C GLU A 192 -9.41 35.80 5.43
N ARG A 193 -9.42 34.66 6.12
CA ARG A 193 -10.30 33.52 5.84
C ARG A 193 -11.69 33.63 6.48
N TYR A 194 -11.83 34.45 7.52
CA TYR A 194 -13.06 34.64 8.31
C TYR A 194 -13.54 36.09 8.28
#